data_AF-A0A0K6G5F8-F1
#
_entry.id   AF-A0A0K6G5F8-F1
#
_cell.length_a   1.000
_cell.length_b   1.000
_cell.length_c   1.000
_cell.angle_alpha   90.00
_cell.angle_beta   90.00
_cell.angle_gamma   90.00
#
_symmetry.space_group_name_H-M   'P 1'
#
loop_
_entity.id
_entity.type
_entity.pdbx_description
1 polymer ?
#
loop_
_entity_poly.entity_id
_entity_poly.type
_entity_poly.pdbx_seq_one_letter_code
_entity_poly.pdbx_strand_id
1 'polypeptide(L)' 'MEGQNLDQDFHASDFKAPMAGFGYGLPLSRLYARYFGGDVRLISMEGYGTDVYIHLNRLSSSREALL' A
#
# COMPACT_ATOMS: atom_id res chain seq x y z
N MET A 1 24.67 -23.28 -1.84
CA MET A 1 23.54 -22.45 -2.31
C MET A 1 22.36 -23.38 -2.47
N GLU A 2 21.55 -23.50 -1.43
CA GLU A 2 20.28 -24.23 -1.50
C GLU A 2 19.17 -23.20 -1.62
N GLY A 3 18.48 -23.22 -2.76
CA GLY A 3 17.35 -22.36 -3.03
C GLY A 3 16.19 -22.75 -2.13
N GLN A 4 15.66 -21.76 -1.40
CA GLN A 4 14.41 -21.90 -0.68
C GLN A 4 13.29 -22.11 -1.71
N ASN A 5 12.85 -23.36 -1.86
CA ASN A 5 11.61 -23.66 -2.56
C ASN A 5 10.46 -23.16 -1.68
N LEU A 6 9.68 -22.21 -2.20
CA LEU A 6 8.45 -21.76 -1.58
C LEU A 6 7.41 -22.88 -1.75
N ASP A 7 7.05 -23.54 -0.66
CA ASP A 7 6.03 -24.58 -0.64
C ASP A 7 4.71 -24.03 -1.20
N GLN A 8 4.11 -24.76 -2.15
CA GLN A 8 2.94 -24.35 -2.94
C GLN A 8 1.60 -24.50 -2.20
N ASP A 9 1.59 -24.84 -0.92
CA ASP A 9 0.36 -25.04 -0.13
C ASP A 9 0.08 -23.84 0.79
N PHE A 10 -0.10 -22.66 0.19
CA PHE A 10 -0.49 -21.45 0.92
C PHE A 10 -1.98 -21.49 1.29
N HIS A 11 -2.33 -22.15 2.40
CA HIS A 11 -3.60 -21.95 3.06
C HIS A 11 -3.57 -20.58 3.77
N ALA A 12 -4.24 -19.58 3.21
CA ALA A 12 -4.26 -18.19 3.68
C ALA A 12 -4.68 -18.01 5.16
N SER A 13 -5.21 -19.04 5.81
CA SER A 13 -5.68 -19.03 7.20
C SER A 13 -4.63 -19.37 8.26
N ASP A 14 -3.52 -20.03 7.92
CA ASP A 14 -2.52 -20.50 8.91
C ASP A 14 -1.34 -19.56 9.12
N PHE A 15 -1.18 -18.56 8.25
CA PHE A 15 -0.24 -17.47 8.49
C PHE A 15 -0.85 -16.46 9.46
N LYS A 16 -0.68 -16.69 10.77
CA LYS A 16 -0.91 -15.67 11.82
C LYS A 16 0.14 -14.54 11.73
N ALA A 17 0.31 -13.94 10.57
CA ALA A 17 1.04 -12.69 10.49
C ALA A 17 0.32 -11.63 11.32
N PRO A 18 1.06 -10.80 12.06
CA PRO A 18 0.51 -9.56 12.60
C PRO A 18 -0.22 -8.81 11.50
N MET A 19 -1.46 -8.35 11.75
CA MET A 19 -2.27 -7.63 10.76
C MET A 19 -1.55 -6.38 10.19
N ALA A 20 -0.61 -5.81 10.93
CA ALA A 20 0.19 -4.66 10.50
C ALA A 20 1.32 -5.00 9.51
N GLY A 21 1.62 -6.28 9.28
CA GLY A 21 2.71 -6.72 8.42
C GLY A 21 4.06 -6.12 8.80
N PHE A 22 4.86 -5.75 7.79
CA PHE A 22 6.22 -5.21 7.95
C PHE A 22 6.30 -3.67 7.83
N GLY A 23 5.17 -2.96 7.82
CA GLY A 23 5.17 -1.48 7.74
C GLY A 23 5.37 -0.90 6.35
N TYR A 24 5.38 -1.71 5.28
CA TYR A 24 5.50 -1.22 3.90
C TYR A 24 4.20 -0.64 3.31
N GLY A 25 3.05 -0.84 3.97
CA GLY A 25 1.74 -0.46 3.42
C GLY A 25 1.64 1.03 3.06
N LEU A 26 1.87 1.92 4.04
CA LEU A 26 1.79 3.36 3.82
C LEU A 26 2.76 3.91 2.76
N PRO A 27 4.08 3.62 2.80
CA PRO A 27 4.99 4.11 1.77
C PRO A 27 4.66 3.55 0.38
N LEU A 28 4.23 2.29 0.28
CA LEU A 28 3.85 1.67 -0.98
C LEU A 28 2.55 2.27 -1.55
N SER A 29 1.51 2.44 -0.73
CA SER A 29 0.26 3.10 -1.13
C SER A 29 0.50 4.52 -1.63
N ARG A 30 1.39 5.28 -0.97
CA ARG A 30 1.76 6.63 -1.42
C ARG A 30 2.51 6.62 -2.75
N LEU A 31 3.42 5.66 -2.96
CA LEU A 31 4.11 5.49 -4.23
C LEU A 31 3.11 5.22 -5.37
N TYR A 32 2.14 4.32 -5.16
CA TYR A 32 1.10 4.02 -6.14
C TYR A 32 0.21 5.22 -6.45
N ALA A 33 -0.24 5.96 -5.43
CA ALA A 33 -1.04 7.16 -5.66
C ALA A 33 -0.27 8.20 -6.50
N ARG A 34 1.02 8.40 -6.20
CA ARG A 34 1.90 9.33 -6.93
C ARG A 34 2.22 8.89 -8.35
N TYR A 35 2.30 7.58 -8.59
CA TYR A 35 2.51 7.03 -9.93
C TYR A 35 1.40 7.49 -10.90
N PHE A 36 0.15 7.54 -10.43
CA PHE A 36 -1.00 8.08 -11.18
C PHE A 36 -1.19 9.60 -11.00
N GLY A 37 -0.15 10.30 -10.53
CA GLY A 37 -0.14 11.76 -10.33
C GLY A 37 -0.99 12.26 -9.16
N GLY A 38 -1.41 11.36 -8.26
CA GLY A 38 -2.12 11.66 -7.02
C GLY A 38 -1.19 11.79 -5.81
N ASP A 39 -1.74 11.72 -4.59
CA ASP A 39 -0.98 11.64 -3.33
C ASP A 39 -1.85 11.05 -2.20
N VAL A 40 -1.19 10.60 -1.13
CA VAL A 40 -1.83 10.17 0.12
C VAL A 40 -1.43 11.13 1.24
N ARG A 41 -2.42 11.61 2.00
CA ARG A 41 -2.20 12.47 3.18
C ARG A 41 -2.83 11.84 4.42
N LEU A 42 -2.11 11.93 5.54
CA LEU A 42 -2.55 11.45 6.84
C LEU A 42 -2.71 12.63 7.78
N ILE A 43 -3.82 12.66 8.51
CA ILE A 43 -4.11 13.63 9.57
C ILE A 43 -4.46 12.81 10.81
N SER A 44 -3.65 12.92 11.85
CA SER A 44 -3.88 12.21 13.11
C SER A 44 -4.25 13.19 14.21
N MET A 45 -5.27 12.84 14.99
CA MET A 45 -5.69 13.54 16.18
C MET A 45 -5.57 12.58 17.37
N GLU A 46 -4.60 12.84 18.23
CA GLU A 46 -4.35 12.02 19.43
C GLU A 46 -5.62 11.93 20.29
N GLY A 47 -5.99 10.71 20.68
CA GLY A 47 -7.21 10.46 21.46
C GLY A 47 -8.52 10.44 20.66
N TYR A 48 -8.50 10.76 19.36
CA TYR A 48 -9.68 10.74 18.49
C TYR A 48 -9.56 9.71 17.37
N GLY A 49 -8.47 9.76 16.59
CA GLY A 49 -8.30 8.87 15.44
C GLY A 49 -7.33 9.40 14.39
N THR A 50 -7.29 8.73 13.23
CA THR A 50 -6.48 9.13 12.08
C THR A 50 -7.31 9.07 10.81
N ASP A 51 -7.40 10.20 10.12
CA ASP A 51 -8.04 10.32 8.82
C ASP A 51 -6.99 10.19 7.71
N VAL A 52 -7.34 9.45 6.65
CA VAL A 52 -6.47 9.22 5.49
C VAL A 52 -7.20 9.67 4.23
N TYR A 53 -6.61 10.62 3.52
CA TYR A 53 -7.13 11.16 2.27
C TYR A 53 -6.28 10.67 1.10
N ILE A 54 -6.94 10.10 0.10
CA ILE A 54 -6.31 9.66 -1.16
C ILE A 54 -6.80 10.58 -2.26
N HIS A 55 -5.89 11.31 -2.88
CA HIS A 55 -6.15 12.11 -4.07
C HIS A 55 -5.68 11.34 -5.29
N LEU A 56 -6.57 11.17 -6.27
CA LEU A 56 -6.27 10.57 -7.57
C LEU A 56 -6.73 11.52 -8.67
N ASN A 57 -5.98 11.54 -9.77
CA ASN A 57 -6.39 12.29 -10.93
C ASN A 57 -7.56 11.59 -11.62
N ARG A 58 -8.40 12.39 -12.26
CA ARG A 58 -9.45 11.86 -13.12
C ARG A 58 -8.79 11.29 -14.38
N LEU A 59 -9.25 10.11 -14.82
CA LEU A 59 -8.78 9.46 -16.06
C LEU A 59 -8.75 10.48 -17.21
N SER A 60 -7.65 10.50 -17.96
CA SER A 60 -7.39 11.41 -19.10
C SER A 60 -7.08 12.88 -18.75
N SER A 61 -7.01 13.28 -17.47
CA SER A 61 -6.72 14.67 -17.10
C SER A 61 -5.22 15.00 -17.05
N SER A 62 -4.35 13.99 -17.02
CA SER A 62 -2.93 14.16 -16.73
C SER A 62 -2.14 13.02 -17.35
N ARG A 63 -0.91 13.30 -17.80
CA ARG A 63 0.04 12.27 -18.25
C ARG A 63 0.45 11.43 -17.05
N GLU A 64 -0.27 10.34 -16.82
CA GLU A 64 0.16 9.25 -15.97
C GLU A 64 1.48 8.70 -16.54
N ALA A 65 2.38 8.24 -15.67
CA ALA A 65 3.62 7.64 -16.13
C ALA A 65 3.31 6.35 -16.91
N LEU A 66 3.14 6.47 -18.22
CA LEU A 66 3.22 5.35 -19.14
C LEU A 66 4.70 4.98 -19.22
N LEU A 67 5.09 3.92 -18.51
CA LEU A 67 6.22 3.11 -18.97
C LEU A 67 5.91 2.58 -20.37
#